data_AF-A0A1H1KEB7-F1
#
_entry.id   AF-A0A1H1KEB7-F1
#
_cell.length_a   1.000
_cell.length_b   1.000
_cell.length_c   1.000
_cell.angle_alpha   90.00
_cell.angle_beta   90.00
_cell.angle_gamma   90.00
#
_symmetry.space_group_name_H-M   'P 1'
#
loop_
_entity.id
_entity.type
_entity.pdbx_description
1 polymer ?
#
loop_
_entity_poly.entity_id
_entity_poly.type
_entity_poly.pdbx_seq_one_letter_code
_entity_poly.pdbx_strand_id
1 'polypeptide(L)'
;MKTLEYKIGSPWYQATRTTLRRAVPSGLLAGCVSAATAAAASTDASGSPLAPINAVTHCLWPQRALRERGFSIRHTVTGFAIHQAAAIFWAMMFEQLVDRMAGPDPSRRPGATAVAAATTVA
;
A
#
# COMPACT_ATOMS: atom_id res chain seq x y z
N MET A 1 -27.99 11.18 -17.30
CA MET A 1 -27.09 11.39 -18.45
C MET A 1 -26.11 12.55 -18.23
N LYS A 2 -26.58 13.78 -17.97
CA LYS A 2 -25.72 14.98 -17.75
C LYS A 2 -24.61 14.84 -16.68
N THR A 3 -24.85 14.11 -15.59
CA THR A 3 -23.87 13.91 -14.50
C THR A 3 -22.72 12.97 -14.87
N LEU A 4 -22.97 12.01 -15.78
CA LEU A 4 -21.95 11.09 -16.28
C LEU A 4 -21.04 11.81 -17.28
N GLU A 5 -21.61 12.62 -18.17
CA GLU A 5 -20.84 13.48 -19.10
C GLU A 5 -19.99 14.51 -18.35
N TYR A 6 -20.54 15.14 -17.30
CA TYR A 6 -19.78 16.05 -16.44
C TYR A 6 -18.60 15.35 -15.73
N LYS A 7 -18.81 14.15 -15.19
CA LYS A 7 -17.70 13.38 -14.57
C LYS A 7 -16.63 13.02 -15.59
N ILE A 8 -17.01 12.61 -16.81
CA ILE A 8 -16.06 12.22 -17.87
C ILE A 8 -15.27 13.44 -18.40
N GLY A 9 -15.88 14.62 -18.45
CA GLY A 9 -15.21 15.86 -18.91
C GLY A 9 -14.35 16.55 -17.85
N SER A 10 -14.47 16.18 -16.57
CA SER A 10 -13.73 16.82 -15.48
C SER A 10 -12.24 16.43 -15.46
N PRO A 11 -11.30 17.41 -15.54
CA PRO A 11 -9.86 17.14 -15.49
C PRO A 11 -9.42 16.46 -14.19
N TRP A 12 -10.00 16.84 -13.05
CA TRP A 12 -9.65 16.24 -11.76
C TRP A 12 -10.17 14.82 -11.63
N TYR A 13 -11.33 14.48 -12.21
CA TYR A 13 -11.85 13.11 -12.21
C TYR A 13 -10.94 12.18 -13.01
N GLN A 14 -10.52 12.59 -14.20
CA GLN A 14 -9.64 11.78 -15.04
C GLN A 14 -8.25 11.63 -14.43
N ALA A 15 -7.70 12.68 -13.82
CA ALA A 15 -6.45 12.60 -13.08
C ALA A 15 -6.56 11.59 -11.93
N THR A 16 -7.54 11.75 -11.04
CA THR A 16 -7.75 10.83 -9.90
C THR A 16 -8.00 9.39 -10.36
N ARG A 17 -8.80 9.19 -11.40
CA ARG A 17 -9.07 7.85 -11.95
C ARG A 17 -7.81 7.20 -12.52
N THR A 18 -6.95 7.97 -13.18
CA THR A 18 -5.69 7.46 -13.73
C THR A 18 -4.71 7.10 -12.63
N THR A 19 -4.55 7.97 -11.62
CA THR A 19 -3.75 7.68 -10.43
C THR A 19 -4.25 6.44 -9.70
N LEU A 20 -5.55 6.31 -9.44
CA LEU A 20 -6.13 5.13 -8.79
C LEU A 20 -5.89 3.83 -9.57
N ARG A 21 -6.04 3.87 -10.90
CA ARG A 21 -5.81 2.69 -11.76
C ARG A 21 -4.37 2.15 -11.67
N ARG A 22 -3.40 3.02 -11.36
CA ARG A 22 -1.99 2.61 -11.15
C ARG A 22 -1.70 2.27 -9.69
N ALA A 23 -2.14 3.13 -8.78
CA ALA A 23 -1.86 3.03 -7.35
C ALA A 23 -2.47 1.79 -6.68
N VAL A 24 -3.65 1.34 -7.13
CA VAL A 24 -4.26 0.12 -6.57
C VAL A 24 -3.40 -1.12 -6.83
N PRO A 25 -3.07 -1.50 -8.08
CA PRO A 25 -2.24 -2.68 -8.31
C PRO A 25 -0.81 -2.51 -7.77
N SER A 26 -0.18 -1.33 -7.92
CA SER A 26 1.18 -1.11 -7.41
C SER A 26 1.22 -1.14 -5.87
N GLY A 27 0.22 -0.53 -5.21
CA GLY A 27 0.06 -0.57 -3.77
C GLY A 27 -0.25 -1.96 -3.22
N LEU A 28 -1.11 -2.73 -3.88
CA LEU A 28 -1.39 -4.12 -3.48
C LEU A 28 -0.14 -5.00 -3.56
N LEU A 29 0.63 -4.88 -4.64
CA LEU A 29 1.90 -5.61 -4.81
C LEU A 29 2.92 -5.17 -3.76
N ALA A 30 3.11 -3.86 -3.58
CA ALA A 30 4.03 -3.31 -2.58
C ALA A 30 3.65 -3.76 -1.16
N GLY A 31 2.37 -3.72 -0.81
CA GLY A 31 1.87 -4.17 0.49
C GLY A 31 2.07 -5.67 0.71
N CYS A 32 1.82 -6.51 -0.31
CA CYS A 32 2.10 -7.96 -0.21
C CYS A 32 3.60 -8.24 -0.03
N VAL A 33 4.47 -7.58 -0.79
CA VAL A 33 5.93 -7.73 -0.66
C VAL A 33 6.39 -7.24 0.72
N SER A 34 5.94 -6.06 1.15
CA SER A 34 6.26 -5.52 2.48
C SER A 34 5.81 -6.44 3.61
N ALA A 35 4.59 -6.98 3.53
CA ALA A 35 4.08 -7.96 4.48
C ALA A 35 4.91 -9.25 4.50
N ALA A 36 5.33 -9.76 3.34
CA ALA A 36 6.18 -10.94 3.24
C ALA A 36 7.57 -10.70 3.83
N THR A 37 8.19 -9.56 3.53
CA THR A 37 9.48 -9.16 4.12
C THR A 37 9.38 -9.02 5.63
N ALA A 38 8.32 -8.37 6.14
CA ALA A 38 8.10 -8.25 7.57
C ALA A 38 7.87 -9.62 8.25
N ALA A 39 7.09 -10.50 7.62
CA ALA A 39 6.86 -11.85 8.11
C ALA A 39 8.19 -12.63 8.22
N ALA A 40 9.02 -12.61 7.16
CA ALA A 40 10.32 -13.25 7.15
C ALA A 40 11.30 -12.66 8.19
N ALA A 41 11.30 -11.35 8.41
CA ALA A 41 12.13 -10.74 9.46
C ALA A 41 11.65 -11.12 10.88
N SER A 42 10.34 -11.28 11.06
CA SER A 42 9.74 -11.55 12.37
C SER A 42 9.79 -13.02 12.81
N THR A 43 9.96 -13.96 11.88
CA THR A 43 10.16 -15.38 12.22
C THR A 43 11.42 -15.56 13.08
N ASP A 44 12.49 -14.84 12.76
CA ASP A 44 13.77 -14.96 13.45
C ASP A 44 13.77 -14.20 14.78
N ALA A 45 13.10 -13.05 14.86
CA ALA A 45 13.10 -12.19 16.05
C ALA A 45 11.98 -12.52 17.07
N SER A 46 10.76 -12.80 16.59
CA SER A 46 9.56 -12.94 17.43
C SER A 46 8.99 -14.36 17.45
N GLY A 47 9.52 -15.26 16.61
CA GLY A 47 9.03 -16.63 16.45
C GLY A 47 7.67 -16.74 15.77
N SER A 48 7.15 -15.65 15.20
CA SER A 48 5.87 -15.68 14.47
C SER A 48 5.88 -14.76 13.25
N PRO A 49 5.58 -15.29 12.04
CA PRO A 49 5.44 -14.50 10.82
C PRO A 49 4.22 -13.58 10.81
N LEU A 50 3.21 -13.84 11.64
CA LEU A 50 1.96 -13.07 11.66
C LEU A 50 2.00 -11.91 12.66
N ALA A 51 2.97 -11.89 13.57
CA ALA A 51 3.09 -10.86 14.59
C ALA A 51 3.12 -9.42 14.02
N PRO A 52 3.85 -9.12 12.92
CA PRO A 52 3.85 -7.75 12.36
C PRO A 52 2.49 -7.33 11.83
N ILE A 53 1.78 -8.23 11.13
CA ILE A 53 0.46 -7.94 10.57
C ILE A 53 -0.57 -7.73 11.68
N ASN A 54 -0.55 -8.58 12.71
CA ASN A 54 -1.43 -8.42 13.87
C ASN A 54 -1.14 -7.10 14.62
N ALA A 55 0.13 -6.73 14.75
CA ALA A 55 0.55 -5.51 15.43
C ALA A 55 0.01 -4.24 14.77
N VAL A 56 -0.29 -4.23 13.46
CA VAL A 56 -0.94 -3.08 12.77
C VAL A 56 -2.25 -2.69 13.46
N THR A 57 -2.98 -3.66 14.01
CA THR A 57 -4.26 -3.41 14.69
C THR A 57 -4.13 -2.75 16.06
N HIS A 58 -2.93 -2.40 16.53
CA HIS A 58 -2.74 -1.64 17.77
C HIS A 58 -3.47 -0.29 17.77
N CYS A 59 -3.74 0.30 16.59
CA CYS A 59 -4.56 1.51 16.50
C CYS A 59 -6.02 1.29 16.92
N LEU A 60 -6.54 0.05 16.83
CA LEU A 60 -7.88 -0.33 17.26
C LEU A 60 -7.88 -1.07 18.61
N TRP A 61 -6.86 -1.90 18.84
CA TRP A 61 -6.70 -2.74 20.03
C TRP A 61 -5.28 -2.62 20.61
N PRO A 62 -4.93 -1.46 21.23
CA PRO A 62 -3.56 -1.11 21.60
C PRO A 62 -2.83 -2.16 22.44
N GLN A 63 -3.55 -2.77 23.39
CA GLN A 63 -2.96 -3.74 24.32
C GLN A 63 -2.93 -5.16 23.77
N ARG A 64 -3.89 -5.55 22.91
CA ARG A 64 -4.06 -6.94 22.48
C ARG A 64 -3.27 -7.26 21.22
N ALA A 65 -3.14 -6.29 20.31
CA ALA A 65 -2.48 -6.48 19.02
C ALA A 65 -1.03 -6.97 19.15
N LEU A 66 -0.26 -6.44 20.11
CA LEU A 66 1.14 -6.80 20.32
C LEU A 66 1.33 -8.19 20.99
N ARG A 67 0.28 -8.73 21.59
CA ARG A 67 0.30 -10.08 22.22
C ARG A 67 -0.19 -11.17 21.27
N GLU A 68 -0.95 -10.81 20.24
CA GLU A 68 -1.48 -11.76 19.28
C GLU A 68 -0.39 -12.17 18.27
N ARG A 69 0.18 -13.35 18.48
CA ARG A 69 1.21 -13.91 17.59
C ARG A 69 0.64 -14.95 16.63
N GLY A 70 -0.58 -15.44 16.85
CA GLY A 70 -1.19 -16.48 16.01
C GLY A 70 -2.03 -15.90 14.88
N PHE A 71 -2.66 -16.79 14.11
CA PHE A 71 -3.73 -16.39 13.21
C PHE A 71 -4.97 -16.01 14.02
N SER A 72 -5.51 -14.82 13.75
CA SER A 72 -6.72 -14.32 14.38
C SER A 72 -7.51 -13.54 13.35
N ILE A 73 -8.77 -13.90 13.07
CA ILE A 73 -9.59 -13.15 12.09
C ILE A 73 -9.63 -11.66 12.47
N ARG A 74 -9.74 -11.36 13.77
CA ARG A 74 -9.79 -9.99 14.28
C ARG A 74 -8.49 -9.21 14.06
N HIS A 75 -7.32 -9.83 14.24
CA HIS A 75 -6.05 -9.11 14.18
C HIS A 75 -5.33 -9.29 12.84
N THR A 76 -5.35 -10.50 12.27
CA THR A 76 -4.66 -10.81 11.02
C THR A 76 -5.41 -10.27 9.82
N VAL A 77 -6.71 -10.51 9.69
CA VAL A 77 -7.49 -10.03 8.51
C VAL A 77 -7.64 -8.51 8.57
N THR A 78 -8.00 -7.96 9.73
CA THR A 78 -8.09 -6.50 9.89
C THR A 78 -6.73 -5.83 9.74
N GLY A 79 -5.67 -6.40 10.31
CA GLY A 79 -4.31 -5.89 10.19
C GLY A 79 -3.83 -5.88 8.74
N PHE A 80 -4.06 -6.97 8.01
CA PHE A 80 -3.72 -7.05 6.59
C PHE A 80 -4.54 -6.06 5.75
N ALA A 81 -5.83 -5.88 6.04
CA ALA A 81 -6.67 -4.90 5.35
C ALA A 81 -6.17 -3.46 5.58
N ILE A 82 -5.82 -3.10 6.83
CA ILE A 82 -5.23 -1.80 7.14
C ILE A 82 -3.88 -1.63 6.43
N HIS A 83 -3.03 -2.67 6.43
CA HIS A 83 -1.74 -2.65 5.75
C HIS A 83 -1.88 -2.41 4.25
N GLN A 84 -2.79 -3.13 3.57
CA GLN A 84 -3.07 -2.93 2.14
C GLN A 84 -3.65 -1.53 1.87
N ALA A 85 -4.56 -1.04 2.72
CA ALA A 85 -5.12 0.31 2.57
C ALA A 85 -4.03 1.38 2.71
N ALA A 86 -3.11 1.23 3.66
CA ALA A 86 -1.96 2.10 3.83
C ALA A 86 -1.01 2.04 2.62
N ALA A 87 -0.74 0.83 2.10
CA ALA A 87 0.11 0.65 0.92
C ALA A 87 -0.47 1.31 -0.34
N ILE A 88 -1.79 1.18 -0.58
CA ILE A 88 -2.48 1.88 -1.67
C ILE A 88 -2.46 3.40 -1.44
N PHE A 89 -2.67 3.86 -0.21
CA PHE A 89 -2.58 5.27 0.14
C PHE A 89 -1.21 5.87 -0.21
N TRP A 90 -0.12 5.20 0.18
CA TRP A 90 1.23 5.62 -0.17
C TRP A 90 1.50 5.50 -1.68
N ALA A 91 1.02 4.45 -2.34
CA ALA A 91 1.14 4.31 -3.79
C ALA A 91 0.47 5.47 -4.54
N MET A 92 -0.68 5.98 -4.09
CA MET A 92 -1.29 7.17 -4.69
C MET A 92 -0.35 8.38 -4.65
N MET A 93 0.37 8.58 -3.55
CA MET A 93 1.33 9.69 -3.44
C MET A 93 2.57 9.46 -4.32
N PHE A 94 3.09 8.23 -4.34
CA PHE A 94 4.28 7.89 -5.13
C PHE A 94 4.03 7.92 -6.63
N GLU A 95 2.88 7.46 -7.12
CA GLU A 95 2.51 7.59 -8.54
C GLU A 95 2.50 9.06 -8.98
N GLN A 96 1.98 9.96 -8.14
CA GLN A 96 1.98 11.40 -8.45
C GLN A 96 3.39 12.01 -8.38
N LEU A 97 4.22 11.55 -7.45
CA LEU A 97 5.62 11.99 -7.34
C LEU A 97 6.43 11.52 -8.55
N VAL A 98 6.26 10.26 -8.97
CA VAL A 98 6.88 9.69 -10.17
C VAL A 98 6.45 10.46 -11.42
N ASP A 99 5.16 10.73 -11.59
CA ASP A 99 4.66 11.49 -12.73
C ASP A 99 5.27 12.91 -12.78
N ARG A 100 5.53 13.54 -11.61
CA ARG A 100 6.26 14.83 -11.54
C ARG A 100 7.74 14.71 -11.90
N MET A 101 8.40 13.62 -11.50
CA MET A 101 9.84 13.41 -11.75
C MET A 101 10.16 12.96 -13.18
N ALA A 102 9.26 12.19 -13.81
CA ALA A 102 9.48 11.65 -15.16
C ALA A 102 9.48 12.74 -16.26
N GLY A 103 8.97 13.94 -15.96
CA GLY A 103 8.87 15.03 -16.94
C GLY A 103 7.90 14.69 -18.10
N PRO A 104 7.99 15.40 -19.24
CA PRO A 104 7.06 15.19 -20.36
C PRO A 104 7.25 13.86 -21.10
N ASP A 105 8.33 13.13 -20.86
CA ASP A 105 8.64 11.86 -21.53
C ASP A 105 7.95 10.66 -20.85
N PRO A 106 6.95 10.02 -21.50
CA PRO A 106 6.25 8.87 -20.93
C PRO A 106 7.13 7.64 -20.71
N SER A 107 8.25 7.52 -21.43
CA SER A 107 9.15 6.36 -21.38
C SER A 107 9.99 6.32 -20.10
N ARG A 108 10.11 7.43 -19.38
CA ARG A 108 10.88 7.57 -18.13
C ARG A 108 10.07 7.38 -16.85
N ARG A 109 8.90 6.74 -16.93
CA ARG A 109 8.00 6.53 -15.78
C ARG A 109 8.24 5.15 -15.15
N PRO A 110 9.17 4.98 -14.19
CA PRO A 110 9.25 3.75 -13.42
C PRO A 110 7.94 3.58 -12.63
N GLY A 111 7.39 2.36 -12.55
CA GLY A 111 6.22 2.12 -11.69
C GLY A 111 6.55 2.42 -10.22
N ALA A 112 5.56 2.87 -9.42
CA ALA A 112 5.80 3.25 -8.01
C ALA A 112 6.46 2.13 -7.16
N THR A 113 6.21 0.86 -7.51
CA THR A 113 6.89 -0.31 -6.92
C THR A 113 8.40 -0.31 -7.13
N ALA A 114 8.87 0.10 -8.31
CA ALA A 114 10.29 0.14 -8.63
C ALA A 114 11.03 1.25 -7.85
N VAL A 115 10.37 2.37 -7.58
CA VAL A 115 10.96 3.47 -6.80
C VAL A 115 10.99 3.14 -5.31
N ALA A 116 9.92 2.58 -4.76
CA ALA A 116 9.88 2.18 -3.35
C ALA A 116 10.89 1.05 -3.02
N ALA A 117 11.17 0.16 -3.97
CA ALA A 117 12.21 -0.85 -3.83
C ALA A 117 13.62 -0.23 -3.63
N ALA A 118 13.91 0.91 -4.28
CA ALA A 118 15.22 1.56 -4.19
C ALA A 118 15.51 2.19 -2.82
N THR A 119 14.48 2.59 -2.06
CA THR A 119 14.66 3.21 -0.73
C THR A 119 14.77 2.19 0.41
N THR A 120 14.54 0.90 0.14
CA THR A 120 14.50 -0.15 1.19
C THR A 120 15.84 -0.90 1.32
N VAL A 121 16.86 -0.53 0.52
CA VAL A 121 18.20 -1.16 0.52
C VAL A 121 19.30 -0.21 1.04
N ALA A 122 18.94 0.85 1.77
CA ALA A 122 19.89 1.79 2.37
C ALA A 122 20.13 1.49 3.86
#